data_AF-A0A7J7WMW4-F1
#
_entry.id   AF-A0A7J7WMW4-F1
#
_cell.length_a   1.000
_cell.length_b   1.000
_cell.length_c   1.000
_cell.angle_alpha   90.00
_cell.angle_beta   90.00
_cell.angle_gamma   90.00
#
_symmetry.space_group_name_H-M   'P 1'
#
loop_
_entity.id
_entity.type
_entity.pdbx_description
1 polymer ?
#
loop_
_entity_poly.entity_id
_entity_poly.type
_entity_poly.pdbx_seq_one_letter_code
_entity_poly.pdbx_strand_id
1 'polypeptide(L)'
;MDETHVINQVKEDVCYVSQDFYRDMDIAKLKGEENTVMIDYVLPDFSTIKKGFCKPREEMVLSGKYKSGEQILRLANERFAVPEILFNPSDIGIQEMGIPEAIVYSIQNLPEEMQPHFFKNIVLTGGNSLFPGFRDRVYSEVRCLTPTDYDVSVVLPENPITYAWEGGKLISENDDFEDMVVTREDYEENGHSVCEEKFDI
;
A
#
# COMPACT_ATOMS: atom_id res chain seq x y z
N MET A 1 13.65 -14.43 12.53
CA MET A 1 12.49 -14.81 11.70
C MET A 1 11.21 -14.28 12.36
N ASP A 2 11.01 -14.52 13.66
CA ASP A 2 9.85 -14.01 14.42
C ASP A 2 9.76 -12.47 14.51
N GLU A 3 10.89 -11.77 14.66
CA GLU A 3 10.93 -10.30 14.73
C GLU A 3 10.35 -9.61 13.47
N THR A 4 10.62 -10.17 12.30
CA THR A 4 10.11 -9.65 11.02
C THR A 4 8.59 -9.75 10.94
N HIS A 5 8.01 -10.84 11.45
CA HIS A 5 6.56 -11.01 11.51
C HIS A 5 5.92 -10.03 12.50
N VAL A 6 6.55 -9.81 13.66
CA VAL A 6 6.06 -8.84 14.65
C VAL A 6 6.06 -7.42 14.08
N ILE A 7 7.14 -6.99 13.42
CA ILE A 7 7.20 -5.66 12.81
C ILE A 7 6.25 -5.51 11.63
N ASN A 8 6.04 -6.55 10.82
CA ASN A 8 5.03 -6.51 9.77
C ASN A 8 3.62 -6.32 10.35
N GLN A 9 3.29 -7.04 11.43
CA GLN A 9 2.00 -6.86 12.11
C GLN A 9 1.86 -5.44 12.68
N VAL A 10 2.90 -4.94 13.35
CA VAL A 10 2.94 -3.57 13.87
C VAL A 10 2.65 -2.59 12.72
N LYS A 11 3.37 -2.69 11.60
CA LYS A 11 3.17 -1.85 10.42
C LYS A 11 1.73 -1.91 9.91
N GLU A 12 1.16 -3.10 9.75
CA GLU A 12 -0.22 -3.28 9.28
C GLU A 12 -1.25 -2.70 10.25
N ASP A 13 -1.02 -2.79 11.56
CA ASP A 13 -1.97 -2.32 12.58
C ASP A 13 -1.88 -0.80 12.81
N VAL A 14 -0.71 -0.19 12.60
CA VAL A 14 -0.45 1.17 13.10
C VAL A 14 -0.19 2.21 12.02
N CYS A 15 0.33 1.80 10.87
CA CYS A 15 0.77 2.74 9.85
C CYS A 15 -0.40 3.22 8.98
N TYR A 16 -0.29 4.44 8.49
CA TYR A 16 -1.28 5.07 7.63
C TYR A 16 -0.60 6.08 6.71
N VAL A 17 -1.27 6.44 5.61
CA VAL A 17 -0.79 7.48 4.70
C VAL A 17 -1.35 8.82 5.14
N SER A 18 -0.46 9.73 5.51
CA SER A 18 -0.83 11.11 5.86
C SER A 18 -1.42 11.83 4.64
N GLN A 19 -2.39 12.72 4.86
CA GLN A 19 -2.89 13.65 3.83
C GLN A 19 -2.23 15.03 3.91
N ASP A 20 -1.54 15.31 5.01
CA ASP A 20 -0.79 16.54 5.26
C ASP A 20 0.39 16.20 6.17
N PHE A 21 1.49 15.80 5.53
CA PHE A 21 2.66 15.27 6.22
C PHE A 21 3.25 16.25 7.23
N TYR A 22 3.31 17.54 6.89
CA TYR A 22 3.87 18.56 7.76
C TYR A 22 3.00 18.80 8.99
N ARG A 23 1.67 18.82 8.81
CA ARG A 23 0.75 18.91 9.94
C ARG A 23 0.88 17.72 10.88
N ASP A 24 0.92 16.50 10.36
CA ASP A 24 1.08 15.31 11.19
C ASP A 24 2.44 15.28 11.89
N MET A 25 3.49 15.79 11.24
CA MET A 25 4.81 15.97 11.84
C MET A 25 4.80 17.00 12.98
N ASP A 26 4.06 18.09 12.84
CA ASP A 26 3.93 19.08 13.92
C ASP A 26 3.14 18.53 15.11
N ILE A 27 2.07 17.75 14.87
CA ILE A 27 1.36 17.03 15.92
C ILE A 27 2.28 16.00 16.60
N ALA A 28 3.12 15.29 15.83
CA ALA A 28 4.05 14.30 16.36
C ALA A 28 5.08 14.89 17.34
N LYS A 29 5.40 16.19 17.22
CA LYS A 29 6.32 16.90 18.13
C LYS A 29 5.65 17.29 19.46
N LEU A 30 4.31 17.31 19.51
CA LEU A 30 3.58 17.66 20.73
C LEU A 30 3.79 16.60 21.82
N LYS A 31 3.51 16.96 23.07
CA LYS A 31 3.68 16.09 24.24
C LYS A 31 2.33 15.77 24.86
N GLY A 32 2.26 14.60 25.49
CA GLY A 32 1.07 14.20 26.24
C GLY A 32 -0.15 14.05 25.34
N GLU A 33 -1.29 14.54 25.81
CA GLU A 33 -2.60 14.33 25.17
C GLU A 33 -2.75 15.07 23.84
N GLU A 34 -1.98 16.13 23.63
CA GLU A 34 -1.99 16.91 22.39
C GLU A 34 -1.38 16.14 21.21
N ASN A 35 -0.53 15.14 21.49
CA ASN A 35 0.02 14.28 20.46
C ASN A 35 -1.01 13.20 20.08
N THR A 36 -1.85 13.51 19.10
CA THR A 36 -2.92 12.61 18.64
C THR A 36 -2.40 11.49 17.73
N VAL A 37 -1.20 11.62 17.18
CA VAL A 37 -0.58 10.59 16.34
C VAL A 37 0.15 9.53 17.16
N MET A 38 0.60 9.85 18.37
CA MET A 38 1.26 8.89 19.26
C MET A 38 0.32 7.76 19.69
N ILE A 39 0.83 6.54 19.61
CA ILE A 39 0.21 5.33 20.16
C ILE A 39 1.26 4.50 20.92
N ASP A 40 0.77 3.61 21.77
CA ASP A 40 1.57 2.58 22.40
C ASP A 40 1.09 1.21 21.92
N TYR A 41 2.00 0.44 21.33
CA TYR A 41 1.72 -0.90 20.83
C TYR A 41 2.31 -1.93 21.79
N VAL A 42 1.47 -2.83 22.31
CA VAL A 42 1.91 -3.92 23.20
C VAL A 42 2.44 -5.06 22.34
N LEU A 43 3.72 -5.40 22.51
CA LEU A 43 4.36 -6.47 21.77
C LEU A 43 3.91 -7.85 22.30
N PRO A 44 3.81 -8.87 21.43
CA PRO A 44 3.54 -10.22 21.86
C PRO A 44 4.70 -10.77 22.70
N ASP A 45 4.39 -11.38 23.85
CA ASP A 45 5.36 -12.09 24.69
C ASP A 45 5.39 -13.60 24.40
N PHE A 46 4.52 -14.06 23.48
CA PHE A 46 4.27 -15.45 23.09
C PHE A 46 3.89 -16.40 24.24
N SER A 47 3.72 -15.88 25.45
CA SER A 47 3.34 -16.63 26.65
C SER A 47 1.85 -16.42 26.93
N THR A 48 1.45 -15.16 27.03
CA THR A 48 0.08 -14.71 27.31
C THR A 48 -0.51 -13.96 26.12
N ILE A 49 0.31 -13.16 25.44
CA ILE A 49 -0.04 -12.33 24.30
C ILE A 49 0.55 -12.97 23.05
N LYS A 50 -0.31 -13.62 22.26
CA LYS A 50 0.08 -14.27 21.00
C LYS A 50 0.17 -13.30 19.83
N LYS A 51 -0.65 -12.24 19.85
CA LYS A 51 -0.67 -11.16 18.86
C LYS A 51 -0.62 -9.83 19.60
N GLY A 52 0.28 -8.94 19.18
CA GLY A 52 0.34 -7.59 19.71
C GLY A 52 -0.91 -6.78 19.38
N PHE A 53 -1.08 -5.64 20.02
CA PHE A 53 -2.23 -4.77 19.80
C PHE A 53 -1.94 -3.31 20.18
N CYS A 54 -2.68 -2.39 19.58
CA CYS A 54 -2.68 -0.99 19.95
C CYS A 54 -3.39 -0.80 21.29
N LYS A 55 -2.70 -0.19 22.26
CA LYS A 55 -3.28 0.13 23.56
C LYS A 55 -4.34 1.24 23.40
N PRO A 56 -5.55 1.10 23.99
CA PRO A 56 -6.54 2.16 23.98
C PRO A 56 -5.98 3.46 24.54
N ARG A 57 -6.40 4.60 23.99
CA ARG A 57 -5.81 5.92 24.32
C ARG A 57 -5.96 6.25 25.80
N GLU A 58 -7.02 5.79 26.43
CA GLU A 58 -7.34 5.99 27.84
C GLU A 58 -6.41 5.20 28.77
N GLU A 59 -5.80 4.12 28.28
CA GLU A 59 -4.89 3.25 29.03
C GLU A 59 -3.40 3.59 28.79
N MET A 60 -3.12 4.50 27.86
CA MET A 60 -1.76 4.92 27.52
C MET A 60 -1.13 5.73 28.66
N VAL A 61 0.12 5.40 29.01
CA VAL A 61 0.87 6.14 30.04
C VAL A 61 1.72 7.21 29.35
N LEU A 62 1.16 8.39 29.19
CA LEU A 62 1.80 9.51 28.50
C LEU A 62 3.08 10.03 29.19
N SER A 63 3.25 9.74 30.48
CA SER A 63 4.45 10.07 31.27
C SER A 63 5.64 9.14 31.02
N GLY A 64 5.48 8.08 30.23
CA GLY A 64 6.57 7.19 29.78
C GLY A 64 7.05 6.17 30.81
N LYS A 65 6.41 6.06 31.98
CA LYS A 65 6.74 5.05 32.99
C LYS A 65 5.70 3.95 33.04
N TYR A 66 5.92 2.90 32.26
CA TYR A 66 5.11 1.69 32.30
C TYR A 66 5.42 0.84 33.53
N LYS A 67 4.38 0.22 34.12
CA LYS A 67 4.54 -0.81 35.16
C LYS A 67 5.16 -2.07 34.53
N SER A 68 5.96 -2.81 35.29
CA SER A 68 6.68 -3.99 34.79
C SER A 68 5.74 -5.11 34.35
N GLY A 69 5.94 -5.65 33.15
CA GLY A 69 5.28 -6.87 32.65
C GLY A 69 5.04 -6.86 31.14
N GLU A 70 4.69 -5.70 30.58
CA GLU A 70 4.44 -5.53 29.14
C GLU A 70 5.66 -4.92 28.43
N GLN A 71 5.99 -5.43 27.25
CA GLN A 71 6.94 -4.78 26.34
C GLN A 71 6.14 -3.86 25.41
N ILE A 72 6.45 -2.56 25.43
CA ILE A 72 5.67 -1.54 24.72
C ILE A 72 6.56 -0.84 23.72
N LEU A 73 6.08 -0.79 22.47
CA LEU A 73 6.65 -0.02 21.38
C LEU A 73 5.82 1.25 21.20
N ARG A 74 6.40 2.39 21.58
CA ARG A 74 5.78 3.71 21.36
C ARG A 74 6.09 4.20 19.95
N LEU A 75 5.05 4.55 19.21
CA LEU A 75 5.16 5.02 17.82
C LEU A 75 4.47 6.37 17.69
N ALA A 76 5.09 7.31 16.98
CA ALA A 76 4.53 8.61 16.67
C ALA A 76 4.68 8.88 15.16
N ASN A 77 5.74 9.57 14.74
CA ASN A 77 5.96 9.93 13.35
C ASN A 77 6.23 8.71 12.46
N GLU A 78 6.74 7.60 13.01
CA GLU A 78 6.99 6.36 12.27
C GLU A 78 5.73 5.81 11.61
N ARG A 79 4.54 6.09 12.17
CA ARG A 79 3.26 5.61 11.66
C ARG A 79 2.96 6.11 10.25
N PHE A 80 3.35 7.34 9.93
CA PHE A 80 3.08 7.95 8.63
C PHE A 80 4.36 8.23 7.82
N ALA A 81 5.52 8.40 8.48
CA ALA A 81 6.79 8.57 7.79
C ALA A 81 7.25 7.32 7.03
N VAL A 82 6.92 6.12 7.53
CA VAL A 82 7.27 4.87 6.84
C VAL A 82 6.49 4.73 5.52
N PRO A 83 5.15 4.88 5.48
CA PRO A 83 4.42 4.89 4.21
C PRO A 83 4.73 6.08 3.29
N GLU A 84 5.16 7.22 3.82
CA GLU A 84 5.47 8.42 3.02
C GLU A 84 6.57 8.16 1.97
N ILE A 85 7.48 7.20 2.23
CA ILE A 85 8.54 6.81 1.28
C ILE A 85 7.96 6.32 -0.06
N LEU A 86 6.71 5.83 -0.10
CA LEU A 86 6.04 5.45 -1.34
C LEU A 86 5.60 6.65 -2.20
N PHE A 87 5.54 7.84 -1.60
CA PHE A 87 5.14 9.09 -2.25
C PHE A 87 6.34 10.02 -2.46
N ASN A 88 7.25 10.07 -1.48
CA ASN A 88 8.44 10.90 -1.48
C ASN A 88 9.71 10.08 -1.14
N PRO A 89 10.15 9.15 -2.01
CA PRO A 89 11.32 8.32 -1.75
C PRO A 89 12.63 9.14 -1.65
N SER A 90 12.66 10.32 -2.25
CA SER A 90 13.81 11.24 -2.21
C SER A 90 14.15 11.74 -0.80
N ASP A 91 13.18 11.74 0.13
CA ASP A 91 13.38 12.13 1.53
C ASP A 91 14.38 11.22 2.27
N ILE A 92 14.55 9.98 1.81
CA ILE A 92 15.55 9.04 2.33
C ILE A 92 16.73 8.84 1.37
N GLY A 93 16.85 9.71 0.36
CA GLY A 93 17.94 9.69 -0.61
C GLY A 93 17.73 8.72 -1.79
N ILE A 94 16.56 8.09 -1.93
CA ILE A 94 16.23 7.26 -3.10
C ILE A 94 15.73 8.17 -4.21
N GLN A 95 16.50 8.27 -5.30
CA GLN A 95 16.20 9.14 -6.44
C GLN A 95 15.25 8.46 -7.44
N GLU A 96 14.07 8.06 -6.97
CA GLU A 96 13.00 7.45 -7.77
C GLU A 96 11.74 8.30 -7.70
N MET A 97 10.78 8.03 -8.60
CA MET A 97 9.48 8.68 -8.57
C MET A 97 8.62 8.12 -7.44
N GLY A 98 7.81 8.99 -6.83
CA GLY A 98 6.68 8.54 -6.02
C GLY A 98 5.64 7.80 -6.85
N ILE A 99 4.76 7.03 -6.21
CA ILE A 99 3.68 6.31 -6.90
C ILE A 99 2.83 7.26 -7.77
N PRO A 100 2.35 8.42 -7.30
CA PRO A 100 1.53 9.32 -8.12
C PRO A 100 2.27 9.88 -9.33
N GLU A 101 3.54 10.25 -9.16
CA GLU A 101 4.40 10.71 -10.26
C GLU A 101 4.60 9.62 -11.31
N ALA A 102 4.87 8.39 -10.87
CA ALA A 102 5.05 7.24 -11.75
C ALA A 102 3.77 6.92 -12.56
N ILE A 103 2.59 7.01 -11.93
CA ILE A 103 1.29 6.85 -12.61
C ILE A 103 1.14 7.90 -13.72
N VAL A 104 1.33 9.17 -13.38
CA VAL A 104 1.16 10.28 -14.32
C VAL A 104 2.17 10.17 -15.46
N TYR A 105 3.44 9.90 -15.14
CA TYR A 105 4.49 9.69 -16.12
C TYR A 105 4.15 8.56 -17.08
N SER A 106 3.69 7.41 -16.58
CA SER A 106 3.30 6.27 -17.42
C SER A 106 2.15 6.63 -18.37
N ILE A 107 1.11 7.30 -17.86
CA ILE A 107 -0.04 7.70 -18.68
C ILE A 107 0.35 8.75 -19.72
N GLN A 108 1.22 9.70 -19.38
CA GLN A 108 1.69 10.74 -20.32
C GLN A 108 2.55 10.18 -21.47
N ASN A 109 3.10 8.98 -21.33
CA ASN A 109 3.81 8.29 -22.41
C ASN A 109 2.87 7.57 -23.39
N LEU A 110 1.55 7.52 -23.11
CA LEU A 110 0.54 6.99 -24.03
C LEU A 110 0.13 8.06 -25.07
N PRO A 111 -0.41 7.65 -26.23
CA PRO A 111 -1.04 8.56 -27.19
C PRO A 111 -2.06 9.47 -26.50
N GLU A 112 -2.07 10.75 -26.88
CA GLU A 112 -2.85 11.81 -26.21
C GLU A 112 -4.34 11.46 -26.14
N GLU A 113 -4.87 10.79 -27.17
CA GLU A 113 -6.28 10.38 -27.24
C GLU A 113 -6.65 9.32 -26.19
N MET A 114 -5.68 8.55 -25.71
CA MET A 114 -5.90 7.50 -24.71
C MET A 114 -5.82 8.03 -23.28
N GLN A 115 -5.04 9.09 -23.03
CA GLN A 115 -4.74 9.57 -21.68
C GLN A 115 -5.98 9.83 -20.81
N PRO A 116 -7.05 10.51 -21.30
CA PRO A 116 -8.24 10.75 -20.50
C PRO A 116 -8.91 9.46 -20.01
N HIS A 117 -8.87 8.40 -20.82
CA HIS A 117 -9.44 7.11 -20.47
C HIS A 117 -8.65 6.42 -19.34
N PHE A 118 -7.33 6.54 -19.35
CA PHE A 118 -6.48 5.93 -18.31
C PHE A 118 -6.56 6.70 -16.99
N PHE A 119 -6.57 8.03 -17.01
CA PHE A 119 -6.76 8.83 -15.79
C PHE A 119 -8.09 8.56 -15.09
N LYS A 120 -9.14 8.25 -15.86
CA LYS A 120 -10.47 7.91 -15.35
C LYS A 120 -10.56 6.50 -14.75
N ASN A 121 -9.64 5.60 -15.08
CA ASN A 121 -9.73 4.18 -14.75
C ASN A 121 -8.47 3.67 -14.04
N ILE A 122 -8.13 4.25 -12.88
CA ILE A 122 -7.03 3.79 -12.05
C ILE A 122 -7.57 2.84 -10.98
N VAL A 123 -7.04 1.62 -10.91
CA VAL A 123 -7.40 0.61 -9.90
C VAL A 123 -6.17 0.30 -9.04
N LEU A 124 -6.31 0.47 -7.73
CA LEU A 124 -5.26 0.15 -6.76
C LEU A 124 -5.41 -1.30 -6.29
N THR A 125 -4.33 -2.06 -6.36
CA THR A 125 -4.28 -3.47 -5.96
C THR A 125 -3.02 -3.74 -5.13
N GLY A 126 -2.98 -4.87 -4.43
CA GLY A 126 -1.87 -5.29 -3.58
C GLY A 126 -1.95 -4.79 -2.13
N GLY A 127 -1.15 -5.41 -1.25
CA GLY A 127 -1.26 -5.22 0.20
C GLY A 127 -0.94 -3.80 0.70
N ASN A 128 0.00 -3.09 0.09
CA ASN A 128 0.33 -1.72 0.51
C ASN A 128 -0.82 -0.72 0.28
N SER A 129 -1.75 -1.02 -0.62
CA SER A 129 -2.93 -0.18 -0.83
C SER A 129 -3.92 -0.18 0.34
N LEU A 130 -3.76 -1.12 1.29
CA LEU A 130 -4.56 -1.21 2.51
C LEU A 130 -4.17 -0.20 3.59
N PHE A 131 -3.08 0.56 3.42
CA PHE A 131 -2.81 1.63 4.37
C PHE A 131 -3.98 2.62 4.39
N PRO A 132 -4.52 2.97 5.58
CA PRO A 132 -5.57 3.97 5.67
C PRO A 132 -5.13 5.29 5.01
N GLY A 133 -5.99 5.86 4.16
CA GLY A 133 -5.70 7.09 3.41
C GLY A 133 -4.88 6.91 2.13
N PHE A 134 -4.42 5.70 1.80
CA PHE A 134 -3.59 5.46 0.61
C PHE A 134 -4.30 5.87 -0.69
N ARG A 135 -5.54 5.41 -0.88
CA ARG A 135 -6.34 5.75 -2.07
C ARG A 135 -6.57 7.25 -2.21
N ASP A 136 -6.89 7.92 -1.10
CA ASP A 136 -7.20 9.35 -1.10
C ASP A 136 -5.95 10.17 -1.40
N ARG A 137 -4.78 9.78 -0.85
CA ARG A 137 -3.50 10.43 -1.15
C ARG A 137 -3.15 10.27 -2.63
N VAL A 138 -3.21 9.05 -3.17
CA VAL A 138 -2.95 8.79 -4.60
C VAL A 138 -3.89 9.62 -5.48
N TYR A 139 -5.20 9.63 -5.18
CA TYR A 139 -6.15 10.46 -5.92
C TYR A 139 -5.78 11.93 -5.89
N SER A 140 -5.48 12.48 -4.71
CA SER A 140 -5.17 13.90 -4.54
C SER A 140 -3.93 14.32 -5.33
N GLU A 141 -2.85 13.54 -5.27
CA GLU A 141 -1.59 13.88 -5.94
C GLU A 141 -1.68 13.66 -7.45
N VAL A 142 -2.26 12.54 -7.92
CA VAL A 142 -2.49 12.34 -9.35
C VAL A 142 -3.36 13.48 -9.89
N ARG A 143 -4.44 13.83 -9.20
CA ARG A 143 -5.33 14.92 -9.64
C ARG A 143 -4.61 16.26 -9.73
N CYS A 144 -3.69 16.57 -8.82
CA CYS A 144 -2.86 17.78 -8.84
C CYS A 144 -1.91 17.83 -10.04
N LEU A 145 -1.43 16.68 -10.51
CA LEU A 145 -0.50 16.56 -11.64
C LEU A 145 -1.21 16.42 -13.00
N THR A 146 -2.50 16.08 -13.01
CA THR A 146 -3.30 15.88 -14.22
C THR A 146 -3.92 17.20 -14.73
N PRO A 147 -4.00 17.42 -16.06
CA PRO A 147 -4.76 18.52 -16.66
C PRO A 147 -6.17 18.70 -16.09
N THR A 148 -6.68 19.93 -16.11
CA THR A 148 -7.95 20.26 -15.41
C THR A 148 -9.16 19.65 -16.12
N ASP A 149 -9.07 19.46 -17.42
CA ASP A 149 -10.07 18.92 -18.33
C ASP A 149 -10.21 17.39 -18.30
N TYR A 150 -9.26 16.68 -17.68
CA TYR A 150 -9.34 15.23 -17.54
C TYR A 150 -10.01 14.83 -16.22
N ASP A 151 -10.96 13.91 -16.32
CA ASP A 151 -11.54 13.23 -15.15
C ASP A 151 -10.50 12.26 -14.56
N VAL A 152 -10.20 12.40 -13.27
CA VAL A 152 -9.39 11.44 -12.53
C VAL A 152 -10.29 10.59 -11.66
N SER A 153 -10.11 9.28 -11.68
CA SER A 153 -10.80 8.36 -10.76
C SER A 153 -9.88 7.23 -10.34
N VAL A 154 -9.79 7.04 -9.02
CA VAL A 154 -8.96 6.04 -8.37
C VAL A 154 -9.86 5.15 -7.52
N VAL A 155 -9.90 3.87 -7.87
CA VAL A 155 -10.73 2.85 -7.24
C VAL A 155 -9.83 1.94 -6.40
N LEU A 156 -10.22 1.72 -5.15
CA LEU A 156 -9.65 0.69 -4.29
C LEU A 156 -10.73 -0.39 -4.08
N PRO A 157 -10.53 -1.62 -4.57
CA PRO A 157 -11.43 -2.74 -4.31
C PRO A 157 -11.52 -3.09 -2.83
N GLU A 158 -12.56 -3.86 -2.45
CA GLU A 158 -12.75 -4.32 -1.06
C GLU A 158 -11.60 -5.24 -0.61
N ASN A 159 -11.13 -6.14 -1.49
CA ASN A 159 -10.04 -7.08 -1.21
C ASN A 159 -8.88 -6.91 -2.19
N PRO A 160 -8.06 -5.85 -2.08
CA PRO A 160 -6.98 -5.58 -3.03
C PRO A 160 -5.86 -6.63 -2.99
N ILE A 161 -5.73 -7.43 -1.92
CA ILE A 161 -4.74 -8.52 -1.84
C ILE A 161 -5.10 -9.68 -2.77
N THR A 162 -6.38 -10.07 -2.81
CA THR A 162 -6.85 -11.22 -3.60
C THR A 162 -7.33 -10.82 -4.99
N TYR A 163 -7.41 -9.53 -5.29
CA TYR A 163 -7.98 -9.00 -6.53
C TYR A 163 -7.36 -9.60 -7.80
N ALA A 164 -6.03 -9.77 -7.82
CA ALA A 164 -5.36 -10.40 -8.96
C ALA A 164 -5.75 -11.88 -9.13
N TRP A 165 -5.90 -12.62 -8.03
CA TRP A 165 -6.34 -14.01 -8.06
C TRP A 165 -7.81 -14.13 -8.49
N GLU A 166 -8.67 -13.24 -7.99
CA GLU A 166 -10.07 -13.16 -8.40
C GLU A 166 -10.19 -12.86 -9.90
N GLY A 167 -9.36 -11.96 -10.44
CA GLY A 167 -9.25 -11.71 -11.87
C GLY A 167 -8.84 -12.95 -12.66
N GLY A 168 -7.83 -13.69 -12.20
CA GLY A 168 -7.42 -14.95 -12.83
C GLY A 168 -8.52 -16.02 -12.81
N LYS A 169 -9.27 -16.12 -11.72
CA LYS A 169 -10.44 -17.00 -11.63
C LYS A 169 -11.50 -16.62 -12.67
N LEU A 170 -11.82 -15.33 -12.79
CA LEU A 170 -12.81 -14.85 -13.78
C LEU A 170 -12.36 -15.13 -15.21
N ILE A 171 -11.07 -14.99 -15.51
CA ILE A 171 -10.51 -15.33 -16.83
C ILE A 171 -10.68 -16.82 -17.14
N SER A 172 -10.48 -17.70 -16.15
CA SER A 172 -10.65 -19.16 -16.35
C SER A 172 -12.09 -19.60 -16.63
N GLU A 173 -13.07 -18.74 -16.37
CA GLU A 173 -14.50 -18.99 -16.62
C GLU A 173 -14.95 -18.39 -17.97
N ASN A 174 -14.06 -17.73 -18.72
CA ASN A 174 -14.36 -17.13 -20.03
C ASN A 174 -14.43 -18.21 -21.12
N ASP A 175 -15.37 -18.08 -22.05
CA ASP A 175 -15.52 -18.98 -23.21
C ASP A 175 -14.25 -19.00 -24.08
N ASP A 176 -13.51 -17.90 -24.13
CA ASP A 176 -12.27 -17.77 -24.92
C ASP A 176 -11.03 -18.30 -24.16
N PHE A 177 -11.18 -18.88 -22.97
CA PHE A 177 -10.04 -19.31 -22.15
C PHE A 177 -9.17 -20.38 -22.84
N GLU A 178 -9.79 -21.29 -23.60
CA GLU A 178 -9.07 -22.33 -24.34
C GLU A 178 -8.12 -21.73 -25.41
N ASP A 179 -8.46 -20.58 -25.99
CA ASP A 179 -7.61 -19.88 -26.95
C ASP A 179 -6.42 -19.17 -26.28
N MET A 180 -6.48 -18.98 -24.95
CA MET A 180 -5.46 -18.28 -24.17
C MET A 180 -4.41 -19.21 -23.56
N VAL A 181 -4.54 -20.54 -23.66
CA VAL A 181 -3.62 -21.51 -23.03
C VAL A 181 -2.68 -22.16 -24.04
N VAL A 182 -1.52 -22.66 -23.58
CA VAL A 182 -0.66 -23.56 -24.36
C VAL A 182 -1.03 -24.99 -23.97
N THR A 183 -1.42 -25.81 -24.94
CA THR A 183 -1.75 -27.22 -24.68
C THR A 183 -0.48 -28.07 -24.51
N ARG A 184 -0.64 -29.30 -24.01
CA ARG A 184 0.50 -30.21 -23.90
C ARG A 184 1.05 -30.55 -25.29
N GLU A 185 0.17 -30.77 -26.26
CA GLU A 185 0.51 -31.06 -27.64
C GLU A 185 1.32 -29.91 -28.27
N ASP A 186 0.88 -28.66 -28.10
CA ASP A 186 1.60 -27.48 -28.62
C ASP A 186 3.02 -27.38 -28.07
N TYR A 187 3.17 -27.64 -26.77
CA TYR A 187 4.46 -27.61 -26.09
C TYR A 187 5.37 -28.79 -26.49
N GLU A 188 4.80 -29.97 -26.70
CA GLU A 188 5.56 -31.14 -27.17
C GLU A 188 6.08 -30.95 -28.61
N GLU A 189 5.33 -30.23 -29.46
CA GLU A 189 5.72 -29.92 -30.84
C GLU A 189 6.73 -28.78 -30.94
N ASN A 190 6.48 -27.67 -30.25
CA ASN A 190 7.24 -26.42 -30.42
C ASN A 190 8.27 -26.17 -29.29
N GLY A 191 8.15 -26.88 -28.16
CA GLY A 191 9.00 -26.66 -27.00
C GLY A 191 8.71 -25.32 -26.32
N HIS A 192 9.73 -24.74 -25.68
CA HIS A 192 9.58 -23.51 -24.89
C HIS A 192 9.16 -22.28 -25.71
N SER A 193 9.51 -22.22 -27.00
CA SER A 193 9.27 -21.03 -27.83
C SER A 193 7.78 -20.69 -27.98
N VAL A 194 6.89 -21.68 -27.91
CA VAL A 194 5.43 -21.41 -27.96
C VAL A 194 4.96 -20.63 -26.74
N CYS A 195 5.60 -20.79 -25.59
CA CYS A 195 5.29 -20.02 -24.39
C CYS A 195 5.82 -18.59 -24.51
N GLU A 196 7.03 -18.39 -25.05
CA GLU A 196 7.59 -17.06 -25.31
C GLU A 196 6.70 -16.30 -26.31
N GLU A 197 6.29 -16.94 -27.40
CA GLU A 197 5.42 -16.34 -28.42
C GLU A 197 4.03 -15.98 -27.88
N LYS A 198 3.45 -16.83 -27.03
CA LYS A 198 2.09 -16.64 -26.52
C LYS A 198 2.00 -15.72 -25.31
N PHE A 199 3.00 -15.73 -24.42
CA PHE A 199 2.94 -15.06 -23.13
C PHE A 199 3.94 -13.92 -22.95
N ASP A 200 4.85 -13.70 -23.91
CA ASP A 200 5.90 -12.66 -23.83
C ASP A 200 6.75 -12.80 -22.54
N ILE A 201 7.12 -14.04 -22.22
CA ILE A 201 7.93 -14.44 -21.05
C ILE A 201 9.35 -14.83 -21.41
#